data_AF-I3IQR2-F1
#
_entry.id   AF-I3IQR2-F1
#
_cell.length_a   1.000
_cell.length_b   1.000
_cell.length_c   1.000
_cell.angle_alpha   90.00
_cell.angle_beta   90.00
_cell.angle_gamma   90.00
#
_symmetry.space_group_name_H-M   'P 1'
#
loop_
_entity.id
_entity.type
_entity.pdbx_description
1 polymer ?
#
loop_
_entity_poly.entity_id
_entity_poly.type
_entity_poly.pdbx_seq_one_letter_code
_entity_poly.pdbx_strand_id
1 'polypeptide(L)'
;MWEEDKKQQWAKEMKALLEEINRAVKDLGGLLESNESEKYRQRYQSILQNAEAESPPPDETNRKGKRGRVRRTKARNLLERLREYEGDVLRFMDNKNVPFTNNLAENDIRMTKVQQKISGCFRSLDGAKIFCRIRSYLSTCRKQEVNLSQALQMVFRGELPDFARS
;
A
#
# COMPACT_ATOMS: atom_id res chain seq x y z
N MET A 1 -8.16 15.49 -15.21
CA MET A 1 -8.10 14.11 -14.65
C MET A 1 -8.57 14.09 -13.18
N TRP A 2 -9.61 14.84 -12.83
CA TRP A 2 -10.07 15.07 -11.45
C TRP A 2 -11.60 15.28 -11.35
N GLU A 3 -12.34 15.02 -12.44
CA GLU A 3 -13.76 15.39 -12.52
C GLU A 3 -14.73 14.24 -12.21
N GLU A 4 -14.39 12.99 -12.55
CA GLU A 4 -15.25 11.84 -12.23
C GLU A 4 -15.19 11.47 -10.73
N ASP A 5 -14.01 11.58 -10.09
CA ASP A 5 -13.84 11.29 -8.65
C ASP A 5 -14.56 12.30 -7.75
N LYS A 6 -14.87 13.52 -8.24
CA LYS A 6 -15.58 14.55 -7.45
C LYS A 6 -17.09 14.28 -7.30
N LYS A 7 -17.65 13.37 -8.10
CA LYS A 7 -19.10 13.08 -8.13
C LYS A 7 -19.53 11.92 -7.25
N GLN A 8 -18.59 11.12 -6.73
CA GLN A 8 -18.89 9.92 -5.95
C GLN A 8 -18.84 10.27 -4.47
N GLN A 9 -20.00 10.28 -3.82
CA GLN A 9 -20.14 10.73 -2.44
C GLN A 9 -19.55 9.68 -1.48
N TRP A 10 -19.78 8.40 -1.76
CA TRP A 10 -19.18 7.29 -1.01
C TRP A 10 -17.65 7.37 -0.93
N ALA A 11 -16.96 7.85 -1.97
CA ALA A 11 -15.50 7.92 -1.99
C ALA A 11 -14.96 8.99 -1.02
N LYS A 12 -15.68 10.09 -0.84
CA LYS A 12 -15.36 11.13 0.14
C LYS A 12 -15.59 10.62 1.56
N GLU A 13 -16.71 9.93 1.77
CA GLU A 13 -17.06 9.33 3.06
C GLU A 13 -16.04 8.26 3.46
N MET A 14 -15.67 7.39 2.51
CA MET A 14 -14.64 6.38 2.72
C MET A 14 -13.29 7.01 3.12
N LYS A 15 -12.88 8.06 2.40
CA LYS A 15 -11.65 8.79 2.74
C LYS A 15 -11.73 9.38 4.16
N ALA A 16 -12.82 10.06 4.49
CA ALA A 16 -13.01 10.67 5.80
C ALA A 16 -12.99 9.63 6.93
N LEU A 17 -13.63 8.48 6.71
CA LEU A 17 -13.61 7.35 7.64
C LEU A 17 -12.18 6.83 7.86
N LEU A 18 -11.41 6.59 6.80
CA LEU A 18 -10.03 6.12 6.92
C LEU A 18 -9.12 7.12 7.65
N GLU A 19 -9.31 8.43 7.43
CA GLU A 19 -8.60 9.48 8.16
C GLU A 19 -9.04 9.59 9.64
N GLU A 20 -10.31 9.35 9.93
CA GLU A 20 -10.84 9.24 11.30
C GLU A 20 -10.20 8.06 12.04
N ILE A 21 -10.24 6.87 11.44
CA ILE A 21 -9.63 5.65 11.99
C ILE A 21 -8.15 5.87 12.28
N ASN A 22 -7.40 6.43 11.33
CA ASN A 22 -5.97 6.70 11.50
C ASN A 22 -5.69 7.66 12.65
N ARG A 23 -6.58 8.61 12.95
CA ARG A 23 -6.46 9.48 14.14
C ARG A 23 -6.71 8.68 15.42
N ALA A 24 -7.80 7.92 15.47
CA ALA A 24 -8.13 7.09 16.64
C ALA A 24 -7.00 6.10 16.98
N VAL A 25 -6.44 5.40 15.99
CA VAL A 25 -5.30 4.49 16.15
C VAL A 25 -4.08 5.22 16.75
N LYS A 26 -3.80 6.44 16.29
CA LYS A 26 -2.66 7.23 16.80
C LYS A 26 -2.87 7.69 18.22
N ASP A 27 -4.08 8.16 18.54
CA ASP A 27 -4.43 8.65 19.88
C ASP A 27 -4.35 7.53 20.94
N LEU A 28 -4.64 6.29 20.53
CA LEU A 28 -4.56 5.09 21.38
C LEU A 28 -3.18 4.39 21.36
N GLY A 29 -2.15 5.00 20.76
CA GLY A 29 -0.77 4.48 20.80
C GLY A 29 -0.47 3.35 19.80
N GLY A 30 -1.28 3.22 18.76
CA GLY A 30 -1.02 2.38 17.59
C GLY A 30 -1.87 1.10 17.47
N LEU A 31 -2.94 0.96 18.26
CA LEU A 31 -3.86 -0.17 18.18
C LEU A 31 -5.26 0.24 18.65
N LEU A 32 -6.31 -0.28 18.01
CA LEU A 32 -7.68 -0.21 18.52
C LEU A 32 -8.04 -1.50 19.28
N GLU A 33 -8.95 -1.39 20.24
CA GLU A 33 -9.56 -2.57 20.85
C GLU A 33 -10.43 -3.33 19.82
N SER A 34 -10.59 -4.64 20.02
CA SER A 34 -11.37 -5.50 19.10
C SER A 34 -12.81 -5.01 18.90
N ASN A 35 -13.42 -4.43 19.94
CA ASN A 35 -14.79 -3.92 19.87
C ASN A 35 -14.88 -2.62 19.07
N GLU A 36 -13.85 -1.76 19.11
CA GLU A 36 -13.82 -0.50 18.38
C GLU A 36 -13.47 -0.71 16.90
N SER A 37 -12.47 -1.56 16.62
CA SER A 37 -12.13 -1.96 15.26
C SER A 37 -13.32 -2.56 14.51
N GLU A 38 -14.13 -3.39 15.17
CA GLU A 38 -15.34 -3.98 14.57
C GLU A 38 -16.40 -2.92 14.22
N LYS A 39 -16.60 -1.90 15.07
CA LYS A 39 -17.49 -0.77 14.74
C LYS A 39 -17.03 -0.03 13.49
N TYR A 40 -15.72 0.16 13.33
CA TYR A 40 -15.17 0.78 12.12
C TYR A 40 -15.32 -0.10 10.89
N ARG A 41 -15.17 -1.42 11.01
CA ARG A 41 -15.43 -2.39 9.92
C ARG A 41 -16.89 -2.33 9.45
N GLN A 42 -17.84 -2.28 10.38
CA GLN A 42 -19.26 -2.15 10.04
C GLN A 42 -19.56 -0.84 9.29
N ARG A 43 -19.01 0.29 9.75
CA ARG A 43 -19.13 1.58 9.05
C ARG A 43 -18.50 1.52 7.65
N TYR A 44 -17.33 0.91 7.53
CA TYR A 44 -16.63 0.72 6.27
C TYR A 44 -17.48 -0.09 5.27
N GLN A 45 -18.02 -1.22 5.70
CA GLN A 45 -18.89 -2.08 4.90
C GLN A 45 -20.18 -1.37 4.50
N SER A 46 -20.75 -0.56 5.39
CA SER A 46 -21.95 0.24 5.09
C SER A 46 -21.69 1.26 3.96
N ILE A 47 -20.54 1.92 3.97
CA ILE A 47 -20.13 2.82 2.87
C ILE A 47 -19.93 2.04 1.57
N LEU A 48 -19.30 0.85 1.61
CA LEU A 48 -19.15 0.01 0.42
C LEU A 48 -20.49 -0.46 -0.15
N GLN A 49 -21.48 -0.76 0.69
CA GLN A 49 -22.83 -1.12 0.23
C GLN A 49 -23.50 0.05 -0.49
N ASN A 50 -23.41 1.27 0.07
CA ASN A 50 -23.95 2.47 -0.60
C ASN A 50 -23.22 2.76 -1.91
N ALA A 51 -21.91 2.51 -1.97
CA ALA A 51 -21.08 2.69 -3.16
C ALA A 51 -21.50 1.80 -4.33
N GLU A 52 -22.09 0.62 -4.09
CA GLU A 52 -22.59 -0.26 -5.16
C GLU A 52 -23.71 0.40 -5.99
N ALA A 53 -24.55 1.23 -5.36
CA ALA A 53 -25.60 1.98 -6.04
C ALA A 53 -25.04 3.15 -6.88
N GLU A 54 -24.05 3.87 -6.35
CA GLU A 54 -23.42 5.00 -7.05
C GLU A 54 -22.41 4.57 -8.14
N SER A 55 -21.81 3.39 -7.98
CA SER A 55 -20.81 2.80 -8.87
C SER A 55 -21.19 1.36 -9.26
N PRO A 56 -22.27 1.18 -10.06
CA PRO A 56 -22.75 -0.13 -10.45
C PRO A 56 -21.73 -0.88 -11.33
N PRO A 57 -21.78 -2.22 -11.34
CA PRO A 57 -20.97 -3.01 -12.26
C PRO A 57 -21.30 -2.66 -13.71
N PRO A 58 -20.33 -2.77 -14.63
CA PRO A 58 -20.58 -2.50 -16.04
C PRO A 58 -21.60 -3.50 -16.59
N ASP A 59 -22.64 -2.99 -17.23
CA ASP A 59 -23.67 -3.80 -17.87
C ASP A 59 -23.10 -4.57 -19.07
N GLU A 60 -23.11 -5.91 -18.97
CA GLU A 60 -22.59 -6.80 -20.00
C GLU A 60 -23.46 -6.85 -21.25
N THR A 61 -24.73 -6.43 -21.18
CA THR A 61 -25.63 -6.39 -22.36
C THR A 61 -25.26 -5.27 -23.33
N ASN A 62 -24.57 -4.22 -22.86
CA ASN A 62 -24.00 -3.16 -23.70
C ASN A 62 -22.79 -3.62 -24.55
N ARG A 63 -22.45 -4.91 -24.49
CA ARG A 63 -21.42 -5.56 -25.32
C ARG A 63 -21.89 -5.68 -26.76
N LYS A 64 -21.84 -4.57 -27.51
CA LYS A 64 -22.04 -4.51 -28.97
C LYS A 64 -20.92 -5.22 -29.74
N GLY A 65 -20.76 -6.53 -29.57
CA GLY A 65 -19.80 -7.37 -30.31
C GLY A 65 -18.31 -7.16 -30.00
N LYS A 66 -17.95 -6.32 -29.03
CA LYS A 66 -16.54 -6.06 -28.65
C LYS A 66 -15.95 -7.27 -27.92
N ARG A 67 -14.73 -7.66 -28.32
CA ARG A 67 -13.94 -8.74 -27.70
C ARG A 67 -13.21 -8.20 -26.47
N GLY A 68 -13.20 -8.94 -25.36
CA GLY A 68 -12.59 -8.54 -24.08
C GLY A 68 -13.57 -8.09 -23.00
N ARG A 69 -13.07 -7.83 -21.78
CA ARG A 69 -13.86 -7.40 -20.61
C ARG A 69 -14.38 -5.98 -20.82
N VAL A 70 -15.66 -5.72 -20.48
CA VAL A 70 -16.23 -4.35 -20.53
C VAL A 70 -15.44 -3.45 -19.56
N ARG A 71 -15.09 -2.26 -20.04
CA ARG A 71 -14.31 -1.29 -19.26
C ARG A 71 -15.11 -0.84 -18.04
N ARG A 72 -14.51 -0.96 -16.86
CA ARG A 72 -15.01 -0.37 -15.60
C ARG A 72 -14.64 1.10 -15.48
N THR A 73 -15.46 1.87 -14.77
CA THR A 73 -15.11 3.22 -14.32
C THR A 73 -13.98 3.16 -13.28
N LYS A 74 -13.29 4.28 -13.06
CA LYS A 74 -12.25 4.36 -12.01
C LYS A 74 -12.83 4.11 -10.62
N ALA A 75 -13.98 4.72 -10.33
CA ALA A 75 -14.71 4.55 -9.07
C ALA A 75 -15.07 3.07 -8.84
N ARG A 76 -15.57 2.36 -9.86
CA ARG A 76 -15.85 0.92 -9.75
C ARG A 76 -14.61 0.09 -9.44
N ASN A 77 -13.48 0.38 -10.11
CA ASN A 77 -12.23 -0.32 -9.84
C ASN A 77 -11.74 -0.07 -8.40
N LEU A 78 -11.88 1.16 -7.89
CA LEU A 78 -11.54 1.49 -6.52
C LEU A 78 -12.44 0.75 -5.52
N LEU A 79 -13.77 0.76 -5.74
CA LEU A 79 -14.75 0.04 -4.93
C LEU A 79 -14.43 -1.46 -4.85
N GLU A 80 -14.21 -2.11 -6.00
CA GLU A 80 -13.88 -3.53 -6.03
C GLU A 80 -12.58 -3.83 -5.27
N ARG A 81 -11.56 -2.97 -5.42
CA ARG A 81 -10.30 -3.10 -4.67
C ARG A 81 -10.48 -2.93 -3.17
N LEU A 82 -11.22 -1.92 -2.74
CA LEU A 82 -11.48 -1.68 -1.31
C LEU A 82 -12.25 -2.85 -0.68
N ARG A 83 -13.21 -3.43 -1.40
CA ARG A 83 -13.94 -4.61 -0.94
C ARG A 83 -13.07 -5.87 -0.90
N GLU A 84 -12.31 -6.15 -1.96
CA GLU A 84 -11.48 -7.35 -2.07
C GLU A 84 -10.34 -7.36 -1.04
N TYR A 85 -9.76 -6.19 -0.77
CA TYR A 85 -8.62 -6.02 0.11
C TYR A 85 -8.98 -5.33 1.44
N GLU A 86 -10.24 -5.43 1.89
CA GLU A 86 -10.72 -4.81 3.14
C GLU A 86 -9.80 -5.13 4.33
N GLY A 87 -9.44 -6.41 4.48
CA GLY A 87 -8.55 -6.88 5.54
C GLY A 87 -7.16 -6.23 5.49
N ASP A 88 -6.64 -5.95 4.30
CA ASP A 88 -5.34 -5.29 4.12
C ASP A 88 -5.43 -3.78 4.34
N VAL A 89 -6.50 -3.15 3.83
CA VAL A 89 -6.77 -1.72 3.96
C VAL A 89 -6.94 -1.34 5.43
N LEU A 90 -7.64 -2.17 6.21
CA LEU A 90 -7.95 -1.91 7.61
C LEU A 90 -6.93 -2.53 8.58
N ARG A 91 -5.92 -3.26 8.10
CA ARG A 91 -4.95 -3.99 8.92
C ARG A 91 -4.22 -3.14 9.96
N PHE A 92 -4.01 -1.86 9.64
CA PHE A 92 -3.31 -0.91 10.52
C PHE A 92 -4.07 -0.60 11.82
N MET A 93 -5.36 -0.93 11.91
CA MET A 93 -6.15 -0.78 13.13
C MET A 93 -5.75 -1.78 14.22
N ASP A 94 -5.41 -3.00 13.81
CA ASP A 94 -5.24 -4.15 14.71
C ASP A 94 -3.81 -4.72 14.67
N ASN A 95 -2.92 -4.13 13.86
CA ASN A 95 -1.53 -4.56 13.74
C ASN A 95 -0.59 -3.35 13.75
N LYS A 96 0.09 -3.15 14.88
CA LYS A 96 1.05 -2.06 15.10
C LYS A 96 2.23 -2.03 14.11
N ASN A 97 2.56 -3.16 13.49
CA ASN A 97 3.63 -3.24 12.50
C ASN A 97 3.21 -2.77 11.11
N VAL A 98 1.91 -2.55 10.89
CA VAL A 98 1.35 -2.14 9.60
C VAL A 98 0.95 -0.67 9.68
N PRO A 99 1.69 0.25 9.05
CA PRO A 99 1.34 1.66 9.04
C PRO A 99 0.12 1.93 8.13
N PHE A 100 -0.59 3.02 8.41
CA PHE A 100 -1.69 3.51 7.56
C PHE A 100 -1.27 3.80 6.11
N THR A 101 -0.01 4.21 5.91
CA THR A 101 0.51 4.59 4.58
C THR A 101 1.57 3.62 4.09
N ASN A 102 1.56 3.32 2.79
CA ASN A 102 2.56 2.46 2.14
C ASN A 102 3.89 3.16 1.77
N ASN A 103 4.13 4.36 2.31
CA ASN A 103 5.26 5.21 1.92
C ASN A 103 6.62 4.49 2.01
N LEU A 104 6.80 3.63 3.02
CA LEU A 104 8.04 2.88 3.20
C LEU A 104 8.29 1.88 2.06
N ALA A 105 7.29 1.07 1.70
CA ALA A 105 7.46 0.10 0.63
C ALA A 105 7.59 0.79 -0.74
N GLU A 106 6.85 1.88 -0.97
CA GLU A 106 6.98 2.69 -2.19
C GLU A 106 8.39 3.29 -2.30
N ASN A 107 8.93 3.84 -1.21
CA ASN A 107 10.28 4.37 -1.17
C ASN A 107 11.34 3.29 -1.43
N ASP A 108 11.17 2.10 -0.87
CA ASP A 108 12.07 0.96 -1.10
C ASP A 108 12.07 0.54 -2.58
N ILE A 109 10.91 0.47 -3.23
CA ILE A 109 10.77 0.08 -4.65
C ILE A 109 11.22 1.20 -5.60
N ARG A 110 11.11 2.46 -5.19
CA ARG A 110 11.42 3.64 -6.03
C ARG A 110 12.82 3.58 -6.61
N MET A 111 13.81 3.14 -5.84
CA MET A 111 15.19 3.06 -6.32
C MET A 111 15.38 2.05 -7.46
N THR A 112 14.62 0.97 -7.48
CA THR A 112 14.60 0.02 -8.60
C THR A 112 14.01 0.65 -9.85
N LYS A 113 12.95 1.45 -9.73
CA LYS A 113 12.38 2.19 -10.85
C LYS A 113 13.31 3.30 -11.37
N VAL A 114 14.01 3.98 -10.47
CA VAL A 114 15.04 4.97 -10.83
C VAL A 114 16.18 4.30 -11.60
N GLN A 115 16.65 3.14 -11.14
CA GLN A 115 17.66 2.35 -11.86
C GLN A 115 17.19 2.00 -13.28
N GLN A 116 15.95 1.51 -13.42
CA GLN A 116 15.37 1.19 -14.71
C GLN A 116 15.28 2.41 -15.65
N LYS A 117 14.93 3.58 -15.09
CA LYS A 117 14.78 4.83 -15.84
C LYS A 117 16.13 5.41 -16.29
N ILE A 118 17.13 5.43 -15.41
CA ILE A 118 18.41 6.11 -15.64
C ILE A 118 19.41 5.18 -16.35
N SER A 119 19.50 3.93 -15.92
CA SER A 119 20.51 2.98 -16.39
C SER A 119 19.95 1.89 -17.33
N GLY A 120 18.66 1.93 -17.63
CA GLY A 120 17.98 0.89 -18.38
C GLY A 120 17.69 -0.37 -17.54
N CYS A 121 17.25 -1.45 -18.19
CA CYS A 121 17.01 -2.72 -17.51
C CYS A 121 18.31 -3.46 -17.16
N PHE A 122 18.24 -4.36 -16.18
CA PHE A 122 19.35 -5.27 -15.90
C PHE A 122 19.61 -6.19 -17.10
N ARG A 123 20.88 -6.36 -17.46
CA ARG A 123 21.31 -7.24 -18.56
C ARG A 123 21.19 -8.73 -18.22
N SER A 124 21.14 -9.08 -16.94
CA SER A 124 20.96 -10.44 -16.44
C SER A 124 20.18 -10.45 -15.12
N LEU A 125 19.58 -11.60 -14.81
CA LEU A 125 18.91 -11.82 -13.52
C LEU A 125 19.91 -11.72 -12.35
N ASP A 126 21.14 -12.15 -12.54
CA ASP A 126 22.18 -12.07 -11.50
C ASP A 126 22.55 -10.63 -11.17
N GLY A 127 22.66 -9.75 -12.17
CA GLY A 127 22.84 -8.33 -11.94
C GLY A 127 21.68 -7.70 -11.14
N ALA A 128 20.45 -8.12 -11.43
CA ALA A 128 19.28 -7.70 -10.67
C ALA A 128 19.32 -8.20 -9.21
N LYS A 129 19.72 -9.47 -8.98
CA LYS A 129 19.88 -10.05 -7.64
C LYS A 129 20.94 -9.32 -6.83
N ILE A 130 22.10 -9.01 -7.42
CA ILE A 130 23.18 -8.26 -6.77
C ILE A 130 22.67 -6.87 -6.34
N PHE A 131 22.00 -6.16 -7.26
CA PHE A 131 21.42 -4.85 -6.96
C PHE A 131 20.41 -4.93 -5.80
N CYS A 132 19.48 -5.87 -5.86
CA CYS A 132 18.49 -6.08 -4.80
C CYS A 132 19.18 -6.42 -3.47
N ARG A 133 20.17 -7.31 -3.46
CA ARG A 133 20.87 -7.72 -2.23
C ARG A 133 21.55 -6.53 -1.53
N ILE A 134 22.27 -5.69 -2.28
CA ILE A 134 22.91 -4.49 -1.74
C ILE A 134 21.86 -3.52 -1.18
N ARG A 135 20.78 -3.27 -1.93
CA ARG A 135 19.71 -2.36 -1.52
C ARG A 135 18.95 -2.87 -0.29
N SER A 136 18.65 -4.16 -0.23
CA SER A 136 18.01 -4.80 0.91
C SER A 136 18.86 -4.64 2.17
N TYR A 137 20.17 -4.90 2.09
CA TYR A 137 21.08 -4.67 3.20
C TYR A 137 21.04 -3.22 3.71
N LEU A 138 21.20 -2.25 2.80
CA LEU A 138 21.21 -0.83 3.16
C LEU A 138 19.86 -0.34 3.72
N SER A 139 18.74 -0.82 3.16
CA SER A 139 17.39 -0.51 3.67
C SER A 139 17.20 -1.07 5.08
N THR A 140 17.63 -2.31 5.33
CA THR A 140 17.57 -2.92 6.67
C THR A 140 18.44 -2.16 7.68
N CYS A 141 19.69 -1.84 7.34
CA CYS A 141 20.57 -1.05 8.22
C CYS A 141 19.92 0.30 8.58
N ARG A 142 19.35 1.00 7.60
CA ARG A 142 18.67 2.27 7.84
C ARG A 142 17.44 2.14 8.73
N LYS A 143 16.67 1.05 8.59
CA LYS A 143 15.50 0.76 9.44
C LYS A 143 15.88 0.45 10.89
N GLN A 144 17.08 -0.07 11.10
CA GLN A 144 17.69 -0.32 12.41
C GLN A 144 18.59 0.84 12.87
N GLU A 145 18.37 2.05 12.31
CA GLU A 145 19.06 3.29 12.66
C GLU A 145 20.59 3.27 12.47
N VAL A 146 21.12 2.30 11.71
CA VAL A 146 22.55 2.23 11.36
C VAL A 146 22.84 3.17 10.19
N ASN A 147 23.87 4.01 10.35
CA ASN A 147 24.32 4.92 9.30
C ASN A 147 24.78 4.12 8.06
N LEU A 148 24.42 4.58 6.86
CA LEU A 148 24.78 3.89 5.61
C LEU A 148 26.29 3.81 5.36
N SER A 149 27.08 4.83 5.74
CA SER A 149 28.54 4.78 5.58
C SER A 149 29.15 3.73 6.51
N GLN A 150 28.68 3.67 7.76
CA GLN A 150 29.06 2.64 8.72
C GLN A 150 28.65 1.25 8.23
N ALA A 151 27.43 1.09 7.74
CA ALA A 151 26.96 -0.17 7.18
C ALA A 151 27.84 -0.67 6.02
N LEU A 152 28.27 0.23 5.13
CA LEU A 152 29.20 -0.10 4.06
C LEU A 152 30.58 -0.48 4.61
N GLN A 153 31.12 0.26 5.58
CA GLN A 153 32.39 -0.08 6.24
C GLN A 153 32.36 -1.47 6.86
N MET A 154 31.27 -1.83 7.56
CA MET A 154 31.10 -3.16 8.16
C MET A 154 31.16 -4.27 7.11
N VAL A 155 30.48 -4.10 5.97
CA VAL A 155 30.54 -5.07 4.85
C VAL A 155 31.96 -5.26 4.35
N PHE A 156 32.71 -4.18 4.14
CA PHE A 156 34.10 -4.27 3.68
C PHE A 156 35.05 -4.87 4.71
N ARG A 157 34.72 -4.78 6.01
CA ARG A 157 35.46 -5.43 7.10
C ARG A 157 35.04 -6.88 7.36
N GLY A 158 33.99 -7.36 6.69
CA GLY A 158 33.42 -8.68 6.95
C GLY A 158 32.64 -8.76 8.27
N GLU A 159 32.23 -7.61 8.81
CA GLU A 159 31.49 -7.51 10.06
C GLU A 159 29.98 -7.39 9.80
N LEU A 160 29.17 -8.01 10.66
CA LEU A 160 27.71 -7.83 10.65
C LEU A 160 27.28 -6.74 11.64
N PRO A 161 26.23 -5.96 11.34
CA PRO A 161 25.59 -5.07 12.31
C PRO A 161 25.10 -5.82 13.56
N ASP A 162 25.05 -5.13 14.69
CA ASP A 162 24.69 -5.75 15.98
C ASP A 162 23.30 -6.40 15.95
N PHE A 163 22.33 -5.77 15.30
CA PHE A 163 20.97 -6.31 15.13
C PHE A 163 20.91 -7.61 14.31
N ALA A 164 21.97 -7.95 13.57
CA ALA A 164 22.04 -9.16 12.76
C ALA A 164 22.76 -10.31 13.49
N ARG A 165 23.28 -10.05 14.70
CA ARG A 165 23.94 -11.05 15.56
C ARG A 165 23.02 -11.59 16.66
N SER A 166 21.86 -10.95 16.87
CA SER A 166 20.85 -11.30 17.86
C SER A 166 19.92 -12.42 17.42
#